data_AF-A0ABD5MY22-F1
#
_entry.id   AF-A0ABD5MY22-F1
#
_cell.length_a   1.000
_cell.length_b   1.000
_cell.length_c   1.000
_cell.angle_alpha   90.00
_cell.angle_beta   90.00
_cell.angle_gamma   90.00
#
_symmetry.space_group_name_H-M   'P 1'
#
loop_
_entity.id
_entity.type
_entity.pdbx_description
1 polymer ?
#
loop_
_entity_poly.entity_id
_entity_poly.type
_entity_poly.pdbx_seq_one_letter_code
_entity_poly.pdbx_strand_id
1 'polypeptide(L)'
;MVTEPIESLLPKIMKRYNKQPVGWNVLRDYKGNIMVLGPNDGYMLRMIPLNPQEYTGVGIKIDYSNEMQKLVEGAPSYGFRPLSTKQTERLVNSFRQREKQQRLISKLLEKNPISIPELEKKKSKAVLGGPFLSHPDLSTISKSQRELETKLKIESLKLFKKKYSYRASIYG
;
A
#
# COMPACT_ATOMS: atom_id res chain seq x y z
N MET A 1 16.78 -13.79 6.50
CA MET A 1 15.76 -12.95 5.82
C MET A 1 16.35 -12.30 4.57
N VAL A 2 15.91 -12.72 3.38
CA VAL A 2 16.42 -12.25 2.07
C VAL A 2 15.45 -11.20 1.50
N THR A 3 15.98 -10.07 1.02
CA THR A 3 15.21 -9.02 0.36
C THR A 3 15.01 -9.33 -1.12
N GLU A 4 13.87 -8.94 -1.68
CA GLU A 4 13.53 -9.12 -3.09
C GLU A 4 13.26 -7.76 -3.75
N PRO A 5 13.53 -7.58 -5.06
CA PRO A 5 13.08 -6.42 -5.81
C PRO A 5 11.56 -6.26 -5.73
N ILE A 6 11.06 -5.03 -5.60
CA ILE A 6 9.60 -4.77 -5.53
C ILE A 6 8.86 -5.24 -6.78
N GLU A 7 9.53 -5.22 -7.93
CA GLU A 7 9.00 -5.68 -9.21
C GLU A 7 8.68 -7.19 -9.19
N SER A 8 9.40 -7.96 -8.37
CA SER A 8 9.16 -9.39 -8.15
C SER A 8 8.19 -9.66 -6.99
N LEU A 9 8.19 -8.79 -5.97
CA LEU A 9 7.39 -8.98 -4.76
C LEU A 9 5.94 -8.52 -4.92
N LEU A 10 5.70 -7.38 -5.58
CA LEU A 10 4.36 -6.82 -5.77
C LEU A 10 3.40 -7.81 -6.47
N PRO A 11 3.79 -8.52 -7.56
CA PRO A 11 2.93 -9.54 -8.16
C PRO A 11 2.52 -10.65 -7.17
N LYS A 12 3.41 -11.04 -6.25
CA LYS A 12 3.12 -12.04 -5.20
C LYS A 12 2.09 -11.51 -4.21
N ILE A 13 2.24 -10.27 -3.77
CA ILE A 13 1.30 -9.57 -2.89
C ILE A 13 -0.07 -9.49 -3.57
N MET A 14 -0.11 -9.03 -4.82
CA MET A 14 -1.34 -8.90 -5.59
C MET A 14 -2.04 -10.23 -5.84
N LYS A 15 -1.29 -11.31 -6.06
CA LYS A 15 -1.85 -12.67 -6.17
C LYS A 15 -2.55 -13.11 -4.89
N ARG A 16 -2.02 -12.73 -3.72
CA ARG A 16 -2.65 -13.03 -2.42
C ARG A 16 -3.87 -12.15 -2.15
N TYR A 17 -3.76 -10.85 -2.43
CA TYR A 17 -4.90 -9.93 -2.36
C TYR A 17 -6.06 -10.41 -3.23
N ASN A 18 -5.80 -10.82 -4.47
CA ASN A 18 -6.86 -11.28 -5.38
C ASN A 18 -7.56 -12.56 -4.90
N LYS A 19 -6.92 -13.38 -4.05
CA LYS A 19 -7.55 -14.56 -3.44
C LYS A 19 -8.46 -14.20 -2.26
N GLN A 20 -8.03 -13.23 -1.44
CA GLN A 20 -8.78 -12.78 -0.27
C GLN A 20 -8.61 -11.25 -0.13
N PRO A 21 -9.48 -10.44 -0.75
CA PRO A 21 -9.32 -8.98 -0.75
C PRO A 21 -9.58 -8.32 0.62
N VAL A 22 -10.39 -8.96 1.46
CA VAL A 22 -10.79 -8.46 2.78
C VAL A 22 -9.67 -8.70 3.80
N GLY A 23 -9.46 -7.75 4.73
CA GLY A 23 -8.47 -7.85 5.81
C GLY A 23 -7.07 -7.40 5.42
N TRP A 24 -6.91 -6.77 4.25
CA TRP A 24 -5.66 -6.11 3.88
C TRP A 24 -5.65 -4.68 4.43
N ASN A 25 -4.50 -4.20 4.87
CA ASN A 25 -4.24 -2.81 5.24
C ASN A 25 -2.89 -2.39 4.65
N VAL A 26 -2.83 -1.15 4.19
CA VAL A 26 -1.59 -0.58 3.64
C VAL A 26 -1.27 0.67 4.44
N LEU A 27 -0.11 0.66 5.09
CA LEU A 27 0.43 1.79 5.80
C LEU A 27 1.59 2.40 5.03
N ARG A 28 1.75 3.71 5.13
CA ARG A 28 2.91 4.43 4.60
C ARG A 28 3.42 5.45 5.62
N ASP A 29 4.73 5.68 5.63
CA ASP A 29 5.32 6.79 6.35
C ASP A 29 5.84 7.90 5.43
N TYR A 30 6.27 9.02 6.03
CA TYR A 30 6.84 10.14 5.28
C TYR A 30 8.20 9.82 4.66
N LYS A 31 8.89 8.77 5.14
CA LYS A 31 10.19 8.37 4.62
C LYS A 31 10.05 7.61 3.29
N GLY A 32 8.85 7.16 2.93
CA GLY A 32 8.61 6.33 1.74
C GLY A 32 8.67 4.84 2.01
N ASN A 33 8.60 4.42 3.28
CA ASN A 33 8.39 3.02 3.63
C ASN A 33 6.89 2.69 3.51
N ILE A 34 6.60 1.48 3.02
CA ILE A 34 5.24 0.97 2.88
C ILE A 34 5.16 -0.37 3.58
N MET A 35 4.21 -0.50 4.49
CA MET A 35 3.88 -1.76 5.14
C MET A 35 2.56 -2.28 4.58
N VAL A 36 2.56 -3.51 4.10
CA VAL A 36 1.36 -4.19 3.60
C VAL A 36 1.05 -5.34 4.54
N LEU A 37 -0.07 -5.25 5.24
CA LEU A 37 -0.56 -6.28 6.14
C LEU A 37 -1.76 -6.95 5.48
N GLY A 38 -1.69 -8.25 5.26
CA GLY A 38 -2.82 -9.09 4.90
C GLY A 38 -3.31 -9.89 6.10
N PRO A 39 -4.35 -10.71 5.93
CA PRO A 39 -4.93 -11.52 7.02
C PRO A 39 -3.94 -12.47 7.69
N ASN A 40 -2.98 -13.01 6.92
CA ASN A 40 -2.02 -14.03 7.37
C ASN A 40 -0.58 -13.70 6.98
N ASP A 41 -0.32 -12.50 6.47
CA ASP A 41 0.97 -12.15 5.86
C ASP A 41 1.30 -10.69 6.08
N GLY A 42 2.57 -10.38 6.34
CA GLY A 42 3.07 -9.01 6.36
C GLY A 42 4.17 -8.81 5.33
N TYR A 43 4.28 -7.57 4.82
CA TYR A 43 5.37 -7.14 3.97
C TYR A 43 5.83 -5.74 4.36
N MET A 44 7.14 -5.53 4.28
CA MET A 44 7.73 -4.19 4.38
C MET A 44 8.45 -3.89 3.07
N LEU A 45 8.17 -2.71 2.50
CA LEU A 45 8.68 -2.26 1.22
C LEU A 45 9.39 -0.92 1.40
N ARG A 46 10.51 -0.76 0.72
CA ARG A 46 11.22 0.51 0.55
C ARG A 46 11.20 0.85 -0.93
N MET A 47 10.36 1.81 -1.31
CA MET A 47 10.24 2.26 -2.70
C MET A 47 11.09 3.50 -2.94
N ILE A 48 11.70 3.57 -4.11
CA ILE A 48 12.45 4.70 -4.65
C ILE A 48 11.71 5.13 -5.92
N PRO A 49 11.06 6.31 -5.94
CA PRO A 49 10.41 6.82 -7.14
C PRO A 49 11.46 7.11 -8.21
N LEU A 50 11.22 6.62 -9.43
CA LEU A 50 12.04 6.92 -10.60
C LEU A 50 11.41 8.06 -11.40
N ASN A 51 10.09 8.12 -11.43
CA ASN A 51 9.24 9.18 -11.97
C ASN A 51 7.83 9.00 -11.37
N PRO A 52 6.81 9.80 -11.74
CA PRO A 52 5.47 9.67 -11.18
C PRO A 52 4.79 8.30 -11.38
N GLN A 53 5.22 7.52 -12.38
CA GLN A 53 4.60 6.25 -12.77
C GLN A 53 5.46 5.03 -12.43
N GLU A 54 6.78 5.20 -12.32
CA GLU A 54 7.75 4.13 -12.15
C GLU A 54 8.48 4.24 -10.81
N TYR A 55 8.68 3.08 -10.20
CA TYR A 55 9.35 2.94 -8.93
C TYR A 55 10.29 1.74 -8.99
N THR A 56 11.37 1.80 -8.22
CA THR A 56 12.19 0.62 -7.91
C THR A 56 12.36 0.51 -6.41
N GLY A 57 13.08 -0.50 -5.95
CA GLY A 57 13.36 -0.69 -4.54
C GLY A 57 13.31 -2.15 -4.14
N VAL A 58 13.29 -2.39 -2.85
CA VAL A 58 13.27 -3.75 -2.30
C VAL A 58 12.15 -3.89 -1.29
N GLY A 59 11.73 -5.13 -1.09
CA GLY A 59 10.83 -5.48 -0.02
C GLY A 59 11.15 -6.83 0.56
N ILE A 60 10.45 -7.15 1.64
CA ILE A 60 10.64 -8.39 2.35
C ILE A 60 9.32 -8.82 3.00
N LYS A 61 9.10 -10.13 3.05
CA LYS A 61 8.04 -10.70 3.88
C LYS A 61 8.44 -10.60 5.34
N ILE A 62 7.54 -10.10 6.17
CA ILE A 62 7.70 -10.00 7.62
C ILE A 62 6.70 -10.92 8.30
N ASP A 63 7.09 -11.40 9.47
CA ASP A 63 6.17 -12.16 10.31
C ASP A 63 5.10 -11.21 10.87
N TYR A 64 3.87 -11.70 10.85
CA TYR A 64 2.73 -10.97 11.39
C TYR A 64 2.83 -10.98 12.92
N SER A 65 2.78 -9.80 13.53
CA SER A 65 2.94 -9.63 14.98
C SER A 65 1.71 -8.94 15.59
N ASN A 66 1.47 -9.16 16.88
CA ASN A 66 0.36 -8.56 17.60
C ASN A 66 0.45 -7.02 17.61
N GLU A 67 1.66 -6.47 17.66
CA GLU A 67 1.91 -5.03 17.58
C GLU A 67 1.43 -4.47 16.24
N MET A 68 1.67 -5.17 15.13
CA MET A 68 1.19 -4.75 13.81
C MET A 68 -0.32 -4.84 13.68
N GLN A 69 -0.94 -5.85 14.29
CA GLN A 69 -2.40 -5.99 14.29
C GLN A 69 -3.08 -4.80 14.98
N LYS A 70 -2.54 -4.37 16.13
CA LYS A 70 -3.04 -3.20 16.87
C LYS A 70 -2.98 -1.90 16.06
N LEU A 71 -2.00 -1.75 15.17
CA LEU A 71 -1.88 -0.55 14.32
C LEU A 71 -3.02 -0.39 13.32
N VAL A 72 -3.67 -1.49 12.96
CA VAL A 72 -4.74 -1.52 11.95
C VAL A 72 -6.09 -1.93 12.55
N GLU A 73 -6.15 -2.05 13.87
CA GLU A 73 -7.38 -2.39 14.58
C GLU A 73 -8.44 -1.30 14.35
N GLY A 74 -9.64 -1.73 13.95
CA GLY A 74 -10.74 -0.82 13.59
C GLY A 74 -10.54 -0.07 12.25
N ALA A 75 -9.40 -0.22 11.58
CA ALA A 75 -9.18 0.42 10.29
C ALA A 75 -9.90 -0.35 9.16
N PRO A 76 -10.58 0.34 8.23
CA PRO A 76 -11.20 -0.33 7.09
C PRO A 76 -10.15 -0.97 6.19
N SER A 77 -10.49 -2.11 5.58
CA SER A 77 -9.56 -2.81 4.69
C SER A 77 -9.19 -1.96 3.47
N TYR A 78 -7.92 -1.98 3.12
CA TYR A 78 -7.42 -1.55 1.83
C TYR A 78 -8.04 -2.42 0.72
N GLY A 79 -8.39 -1.78 -0.40
CA GLY A 79 -8.64 -2.48 -1.65
C GLY A 79 -9.49 -1.68 -2.62
N PHE A 80 -9.98 -2.38 -3.64
CA PHE A 80 -10.75 -1.79 -4.74
C PHE A 80 -12.24 -1.97 -4.51
N ARG A 81 -12.99 -0.87 -4.64
CA ARG A 81 -14.44 -0.84 -4.49
C ARG A 81 -15.06 -0.20 -5.72
N PRO A 82 -15.83 -0.96 -6.53
CA PRO A 82 -16.50 -0.39 -7.69
C PRO A 82 -17.55 0.62 -7.24
N LEU A 83 -17.65 1.73 -7.98
CA LEU A 83 -18.64 2.77 -7.74
C LEU A 83 -19.71 2.73 -8.83
N SER A 84 -20.97 2.86 -8.43
CA SER A 84 -22.04 3.14 -9.39
C SER A 84 -21.97 4.58 -9.89
N THR A 85 -22.56 4.88 -11.05
CA THR A 85 -22.60 6.24 -11.62
C THR A 85 -23.10 7.28 -10.60
N LYS A 86 -24.18 6.96 -9.87
CA LYS A 86 -24.73 7.84 -8.82
C LYS A 86 -23.76 8.05 -7.65
N GLN A 87 -22.98 7.03 -7.28
CA GLN A 87 -21.96 7.17 -6.24
C GLN A 87 -20.79 8.03 -6.72
N THR A 88 -20.36 7.86 -7.96
CA THR A 88 -19.32 8.67 -8.60
C THR A 88 -19.73 10.13 -8.66
N GLU A 89 -20.93 10.45 -9.17
CA GLU A 89 -21.46 11.81 -9.23
C GLU A 89 -21.53 12.45 -7.83
N ARG A 90 -22.03 11.71 -6.83
CA ARG A 90 -22.08 12.20 -5.44
C ARG A 90 -20.69 12.50 -4.89
N LEU A 91 -19.70 11.66 -5.19
CA LEU A 91 -18.33 11.86 -4.73
C LEU A 91 -17.71 13.10 -5.40
N VAL A 92 -17.85 13.23 -6.72
CA VAL A 92 -17.34 14.40 -7.48
C VAL A 92 -17.98 15.70 -6.99
N ASN A 93 -19.31 15.71 -6.80
CA ASN A 93 -20.02 16.89 -6.32
C ASN A 93 -19.71 17.23 -4.86
N SER A 94 -19.15 16.30 -4.09
CA SER A 94 -18.78 16.53 -2.69
C SER A 94 -17.41 17.17 -2.49
N PHE A 95 -16.57 17.28 -3.54
CA PHE A 95 -15.22 17.85 -3.41
C PHE A 95 -15.20 19.29 -2.88
N ARG A 96 -16.28 20.05 -3.08
CA ARG A 96 -16.42 21.42 -2.55
C ARG A 96 -16.84 21.48 -1.08
N GLN A 97 -17.21 20.35 -0.47
CA GLN A 97 -17.75 20.26 0.90
C GLN A 97 -17.07 19.12 1.67
N ARG A 98 -15.97 19.44 2.37
CA ARG A 98 -15.08 18.47 3.02
C ARG A 98 -15.82 17.48 3.95
N GLU A 99 -16.72 17.95 4.79
CA GLU A 99 -17.47 17.09 5.71
C GLU A 99 -18.38 16.09 4.98
N LYS A 100 -19.09 16.57 3.95
CA LYS A 100 -19.96 15.72 3.13
C LYS A 100 -19.15 14.66 2.38
N GLN A 101 -17.97 15.04 1.88
CA GLN A 101 -17.04 14.12 1.25
C GLN A 101 -16.57 13.03 2.22
N GLN A 102 -16.16 13.40 3.44
CA GLN A 102 -15.71 12.45 4.44
C GLN A 102 -16.80 11.43 4.79
N ARG A 103 -18.04 11.89 5.05
CA ARG A 103 -19.18 10.98 5.34
C ARG A 103 -19.46 10.02 4.18
N LEU A 104 -19.34 10.48 2.94
CA LEU A 104 -19.51 9.63 1.75
C LEU A 104 -18.38 8.60 1.64
N ILE A 105 -17.13 9.01 1.85
CA ILE A 105 -15.98 8.10 1.82
C ILE A 105 -16.11 7.04 2.91
N SER A 106 -16.46 7.41 4.15
CA SER A 106 -16.68 6.46 5.25
C SER A 106 -17.71 5.40 4.89
N LYS A 107 -18.87 5.80 4.36
CA LYS A 107 -19.91 4.87 3.85
C LYS A 107 -19.42 3.98 2.70
N LEU A 108 -18.52 4.48 1.86
CA LEU A 108 -17.95 3.66 0.79
C LEU A 108 -16.94 2.65 1.34
N LEU A 109 -16.15 3.03 2.35
CA LEU A 109 -15.14 2.18 2.98
C LEU A 109 -15.74 1.03 3.79
N GLU A 110 -16.98 1.18 4.29
CA GLU A 110 -17.77 0.11 4.90
C GLU A 110 -18.04 -1.07 3.95
N LYS A 111 -18.02 -0.85 2.63
CA LYS A 111 -18.16 -1.94 1.65
C LYS A 111 -16.88 -2.77 1.61
N ASN A 112 -17.04 -4.08 1.46
CA ASN A 112 -15.88 -4.97 1.27
C ASN A 112 -15.17 -4.66 -0.05
N PRO A 113 -13.82 -4.65 -0.06
CA PRO A 113 -13.05 -4.61 -1.29
C PRO A 113 -13.23 -5.89 -2.10
N ILE A 114 -13.01 -5.80 -3.40
CA ILE A 114 -13.07 -6.94 -4.33
C ILE A 114 -11.73 -7.16 -5.03
N SER A 115 -11.59 -8.35 -5.63
CA SER A 115 -10.41 -8.72 -6.41
C SER A 115 -10.36 -7.96 -7.74
N ILE A 116 -9.18 -7.81 -8.34
CA ILE A 116 -9.04 -7.19 -9.66
C ILE A 116 -9.81 -7.96 -10.74
N PRO A 117 -9.78 -9.32 -10.81
CA PRO A 117 -10.57 -10.05 -11.80
C PRO A 117 -12.08 -9.83 -11.64
N GLU A 118 -12.58 -9.70 -10.41
CA GLU A 118 -13.99 -9.40 -10.18
C GLU A 118 -14.34 -7.97 -10.60
N LEU A 119 -13.44 -7.02 -10.37
CA LEU A 119 -13.57 -5.63 -10.77
C LEU A 119 -13.70 -5.50 -12.31
N GLU A 120 -12.85 -6.22 -13.04
CA GLU A 120 -12.89 -6.29 -14.51
C GLU A 120 -14.22 -6.84 -15.03
N LYS A 121 -14.73 -7.91 -14.40
CA LYS A 121 -16.05 -8.49 -14.74
C LYS A 121 -17.19 -7.50 -14.56
N LYS A 122 -17.14 -6.66 -13.52
CA LYS A 122 -18.18 -5.66 -13.23
C LYS A 122 -18.17 -4.47 -14.19
N LYS A 123 -17.13 -4.31 -15.02
CA LYS A 123 -16.98 -3.20 -16.00
C LYS A 123 -17.33 -1.83 -15.40
N SER A 124 -16.93 -1.61 -14.15
CA SER A 124 -17.28 -0.39 -13.42
C SER A 124 -16.55 0.81 -13.98
N LYS A 125 -17.29 1.89 -14.26
CA LYS A 125 -16.72 3.13 -14.83
C LYS A 125 -15.79 3.87 -13.87
N ALA A 126 -15.93 3.62 -12.57
CA ALA A 126 -15.11 4.25 -11.52
C ALA A 126 -14.87 3.27 -10.37
N VAL A 127 -13.72 3.44 -9.72
CA VAL A 127 -13.24 2.57 -8.65
C VAL A 127 -12.64 3.42 -7.55
N LEU A 128 -13.05 3.16 -6.32
CA LEU A 128 -12.39 3.71 -5.14
C LEU A 128 -11.30 2.74 -4.69
N GLY A 129 -10.05 3.19 -4.68
CA GLY A 129 -8.90 2.47 -4.12
C GLY A 129 -8.52 3.01 -2.75
N GLY A 130 -8.10 2.13 -1.85
CA GLY A 130 -7.60 2.49 -0.52
C GLY A 130 -8.39 1.88 0.64
N PRO A 131 -8.24 2.41 1.86
CA PRO A 131 -7.43 3.59 2.19
C PRO A 131 -5.97 3.24 2.45
N PHE A 132 -5.09 4.22 2.23
CA PHE A 132 -3.73 4.20 2.75
C PHE A 132 -3.74 4.83 4.13
N LEU A 133 -3.26 4.10 5.13
CA LEU A 133 -3.09 4.59 6.48
C LEU A 133 -1.76 5.33 6.57
N SER A 134 -1.79 6.57 7.04
CA SER A 134 -0.56 7.32 7.28
C SER A 134 -0.07 7.00 8.69
N HIS A 135 1.17 6.53 8.80
CA HIS A 135 1.87 6.37 10.08
C HIS A 135 3.02 7.39 10.14
N PRO A 136 3.28 8.06 11.27
CA PRO A 136 4.39 9.02 11.35
C PRO A 136 5.72 8.32 11.02
N ASP A 137 6.07 7.22 11.68
CA ASP A 137 7.33 6.52 11.38
C ASP A 137 7.20 5.02 11.64
N LEU A 138 7.20 4.20 10.58
CA LEU A 138 7.01 2.75 10.72
C LEU A 138 8.18 2.07 11.46
N SER A 139 9.34 2.72 11.56
CA SER A 139 10.50 2.20 12.30
C SER A 139 10.33 2.25 13.82
N THR A 140 9.35 3.02 14.30
CA THR A 140 9.08 3.20 15.73
C THR A 140 8.21 2.07 16.31
N ILE A 141 7.63 1.23 15.46
CA ILE A 141 6.74 0.12 15.86
C ILE A 141 7.47 -0.86 16.78
N SER A 142 8.70 -1.23 16.44
CA SER A 142 9.51 -2.14 17.24
C SER A 142 11.00 -2.00 16.92
N LYS A 143 11.85 -2.58 17.76
CA LYS A 143 13.29 -2.66 17.49
C LYS A 143 13.58 -3.43 16.19
N SER A 144 12.89 -4.54 15.96
CA SER A 144 13.04 -5.34 14.73
C SER A 144 12.63 -4.56 13.48
N GLN A 145 11.63 -3.68 13.57
CA GLN A 145 11.24 -2.82 12.45
C GLN A 145 12.28 -1.75 12.13
N ARG A 146 12.94 -1.18 13.15
CA ARG A 146 14.04 -0.23 12.96
C ARG A 146 15.25 -0.85 12.26
N GLU A 147 15.62 -2.06 12.68
CA GLU A 147 16.69 -2.82 12.05
C GLU A 147 16.33 -3.19 10.61
N LEU A 148 15.07 -3.59 10.38
CA LEU A 148 14.56 -3.90 9.05
C LEU A 148 14.56 -2.69 8.12
N GLU A 149 14.12 -1.53 8.58
CA GLU A 149 14.15 -0.29 7.79
C GLU A 149 15.58 0.04 7.35
N THR A 150 16.53 -0.03 8.29
CA THR A 150 17.96 0.24 8.01
C THR A 150 18.47 -0.69 6.92
N LYS A 151 18.14 -1.99 7.01
CA LYS A 151 18.49 -2.98 6.00
C LYS A 151 17.87 -2.68 4.65
N LEU A 152 16.56 -2.43 4.60
CA LEU A 152 15.85 -2.14 3.35
C LEU A 152 16.36 -0.86 2.68
N LYS A 153 16.73 0.15 3.46
CA LYS A 153 17.37 1.37 2.95
C LYS A 153 18.67 1.04 2.23
N ILE A 154 19.58 0.31 2.86
CA ILE A 154 20.86 -0.08 2.26
C ILE A 154 20.65 -0.91 0.99
N GLU A 155 19.80 -1.93 1.05
CA GLU A 155 19.57 -2.83 -0.08
C GLU A 155 18.84 -2.13 -1.24
N SER A 156 17.90 -1.23 -0.95
CA SER A 156 17.24 -0.41 -1.98
C SER A 156 18.24 0.48 -2.73
N LEU A 157 19.18 1.09 -2.02
CA LEU A 157 20.21 1.96 -2.61
C LEU A 157 21.22 1.15 -3.44
N LYS A 158 21.64 -0.03 -2.96
CA LYS A 158 22.47 -0.96 -3.74
C LYS A 158 21.80 -1.35 -5.04
N LEU A 159 20.52 -1.74 -4.97
CA LEU A 159 19.75 -2.12 -6.16
C LEU A 159 19.61 -0.93 -7.11
N PHE A 160 19.29 0.26 -6.59
CA PHE A 160 19.14 1.48 -7.39
C PHE A 160 20.45 1.85 -8.10
N LYS A 161 21.59 1.86 -7.38
CA LYS A 161 22.92 2.14 -7.97
C LYS A 161 23.29 1.13 -9.06
N LYS A 162 22.94 -0.14 -8.85
CA LYS A 162 23.20 -1.21 -9.83
C LYS A 162 22.34 -1.07 -11.09
N LYS A 163 21.04 -0.80 -10.93
CA LYS A 163 20.06 -0.81 -12.03
C LYS A 163 19.97 0.54 -12.77
N TYR A 164 20.26 1.64 -12.09
CA TYR A 164 20.11 3.01 -12.56
C TYR A 164 21.35 3.85 -12.27
N SER A 165 22.53 3.35 -12.64
CA SER A 165 23.84 3.96 -12.35
C SER A 165 23.91 5.45 -12.70
N TYR A 166 23.49 5.83 -13.92
CA TYR A 166 23.47 7.24 -14.36
C TYR A 166 22.55 8.13 -13.53
N ARG A 167 21.41 7.62 -13.06
CA ARG A 167 20.52 8.40 -12.18
C ARG A 167 21.10 8.49 -10.78
N ALA A 168 21.72 7.42 -10.31
CA ALA A 168 22.36 7.40 -9.01
C ALA A 168 23.58 8.31 -8.92
N SER A 169 24.30 8.58 -10.02
CA SER A 169 25.38 9.57 -10.02
C SER A 169 24.88 11.02 -9.92
N ILE A 170 23.63 11.27 -10.29
CA ILE A 170 23.02 12.61 -10.24
C ILE A 170 22.30 12.84 -8.90
N TYR A 171 21.64 11.82 -8.36
CA TYR A 171 20.71 11.94 -7.22
C TYR A 171 21.05 11.06 -6.00
N GLY A 172 22.10 10.24 -6.04
CA GLY A 172 22.36 9.17 -5.06
C GLY A 172 23.64 9.28 -4.25
#